data_AF-A0A183G582-F1
#
_entry.id   AF-A0A183G582-F1
#
_cell.length_a   1.000
_cell.length_b   1.000
_cell.length_c   1.000
_cell.angle_alpha   90.00
_cell.angle_beta   90.00
_cell.angle_gamma   90.00
#
_symmetry.space_group_name_H-M   'P 1'
#
loop_
_entity.id
_entity.type
_entity.pdbx_description
1 polymer ?
#
loop_
_entity_poly.entity_id
_entity_poly.type
_entity_poly.pdbx_seq_one_letter_code
_entity_poly.pdbx_strand_id
1 'polypeptide(L)'
;MEGLNLILPLLRFVEDFDQRSFRVPIMDKCHEIIQLFGSSAKCLLLKHILPRILDNDDLCLENESTIVAWIVDQFRRHLDEEPFRKELGSFLGLLEDVRYNDMLHASNYYSSIFCLVQTVAIKRLNLAMLREVETRLIDRIHAQLKDYIQLEEMRRKKAEQKKDKAPALPEGIQFEVAAPAPEGSVVDQLQLLMFGCEQSRRFIAEALSACSNGA
;
A
#
# COMPACT_ATOMS: atom_id res chain seq x y z
N MET A 1 12.07 2.26 23.82
CA MET A 1 10.59 2.18 23.81
C MET A 1 9.90 3.54 23.99
N GLU A 2 10.58 4.60 24.42
CA GLU A 2 9.95 5.94 24.57
C GLU A 2 9.48 6.57 23.24
N GLY A 3 10.17 6.33 22.12
CA GLY A 3 9.77 6.87 20.80
C GLY A 3 8.43 6.33 20.28
N LEU A 4 8.02 5.12 20.66
CA LEU A 4 6.71 4.54 20.30
C LEU A 4 5.55 5.31 20.96
N ASN A 5 5.75 5.79 22.18
CA ASN A 5 4.75 6.56 22.92
C ASN A 5 4.60 7.99 22.38
N LEU A 6 5.55 8.46 21.57
CA LEU A 6 5.48 9.76 20.90
C LEU A 6 4.84 9.67 19.52
N ILE A 7 5.18 8.65 18.72
CA ILE A 7 4.75 8.56 17.32
C ILE A 7 3.29 8.10 17.20
N LEU A 8 2.83 7.15 18.01
CA LEU A 8 1.46 6.65 17.90
C LEU A 8 0.40 7.75 18.16
N PRO A 9 0.54 8.62 19.18
CA PRO A 9 -0.35 9.77 19.34
C PRO A 9 -0.28 10.78 18.20
N LEU A 10 0.90 11.00 17.62
CA LEU A 10 1.04 11.90 16.46
C LEU A 10 0.35 11.34 15.23
N LEU A 11 0.41 10.02 15.01
CA LEU A 11 -0.31 9.35 13.94
C LEU A 11 -1.84 9.44 14.12
N ARG A 12 -2.35 9.39 15.36
CA ARG A 12 -3.76 9.70 15.64
C ARG A 12 -4.15 11.13 15.21
N PHE A 13 -3.24 12.08 15.40
CA PHE A 13 -3.49 13.47 15.01
C PHE A 13 -3.49 13.69 13.50
N VAL A 14 -2.85 12.81 12.71
CA VAL A 14 -2.93 12.82 11.23
C VAL A 14 -4.36 12.49 10.75
N GLU A 15 -5.12 11.72 11.52
CA GLU A 15 -6.50 11.34 11.15
C GLU A 15 -7.53 12.43 11.46
N ASP A 16 -7.28 13.35 12.40
CA ASP A 16 -8.29 14.31 12.86
C ASP A 16 -8.78 15.21 11.70
N PHE A 17 -10.05 15.02 11.33
CA PHE A 17 -10.58 15.28 9.98
C PHE A 17 -10.70 16.77 9.61
N ASP A 18 -10.73 17.65 10.61
CA ASP A 18 -10.91 19.10 10.42
C ASP A 18 -9.64 19.81 9.93
N GLN A 19 -8.51 19.08 9.82
CA GLN A 19 -7.19 19.66 9.63
C GLN A 19 -6.37 18.99 8.51
N ARG A 20 -6.97 18.78 7.34
CA ARG A 20 -6.26 18.27 6.13
C ARG A 20 -4.96 19.02 5.81
N SER A 21 -4.91 20.32 6.10
CA SER A 21 -3.72 21.18 5.94
C SER A 21 -2.55 20.82 6.84
N PHE A 22 -2.78 20.11 7.95
CA PHE A 22 -1.76 19.74 8.93
C PHE A 22 -1.25 18.30 8.76
N ARG A 23 -1.94 17.46 7.97
CA ARG A 23 -1.54 16.06 7.73
C ARG A 23 -0.12 15.96 7.19
N VAL A 24 0.19 16.70 6.13
CA VAL A 24 1.54 16.70 5.52
C VAL A 24 2.60 17.22 6.51
N PRO A 25 2.43 18.40 7.15
CA PRO A 25 3.36 18.86 8.19
C PRO A 25 3.59 17.86 9.34
N ILE A 26 2.54 17.18 9.82
CA ILE A 26 2.68 16.19 10.90
C ILE A 26 3.43 14.97 10.41
N MET A 27 3.12 14.46 9.22
CA MET A 27 3.86 13.36 8.60
C MET A 27 5.34 13.72 8.39
N ASP A 28 5.64 14.95 7.99
CA ASP A 28 7.00 15.46 7.88
C ASP A 28 7.69 15.53 9.24
N LYS A 29 7.00 15.97 10.30
CA LYS A 29 7.54 15.94 11.67
C LYS A 29 7.77 14.53 12.19
N CYS A 30 6.86 13.60 11.93
CA CYS A 30 7.06 12.18 12.23
C CYS A 30 8.30 11.64 11.52
N HIS A 31 8.49 12.00 10.24
CA HIS A 31 9.68 11.65 9.48
C HIS A 31 10.95 12.23 10.13
N GLU A 32 10.97 13.54 10.42
CA GLU A 32 12.10 14.20 11.09
C GLU A 32 12.47 13.50 12.41
N ILE A 33 11.48 13.19 13.25
CA ILE A 33 11.67 12.47 14.52
C ILE A 33 12.29 11.10 14.28
N ILE A 34 11.77 10.33 13.30
CA ILE A 34 12.32 9.00 12.97
C ILE A 34 13.77 9.11 12.49
N GLN A 35 14.13 10.17 11.76
CA GLN A 35 15.50 10.39 11.29
C GLN A 35 16.49 10.70 12.43
N LEU A 36 16.02 11.12 13.61
CA LEU A 36 16.89 11.31 14.78
C LEU A 36 17.43 9.99 15.37
N PHE A 37 16.79 8.86 15.07
CA PHE A 37 17.22 7.56 15.56
C PHE A 37 18.33 6.97 14.66
N GLY A 38 19.33 6.34 15.30
CA GLY A 38 20.32 5.53 14.59
C GLY A 38 19.69 4.35 13.84
N SER A 39 20.36 3.86 12.80
CA SER A 39 19.85 2.82 11.87
C SER A 39 19.11 1.65 12.54
N SER A 40 19.74 0.99 13.51
CA SER A 40 19.14 -0.17 14.18
C SER A 40 17.90 0.20 14.98
N ALA A 41 17.93 1.32 15.72
CA ALA A 41 16.78 1.79 16.48
C ALA A 41 15.63 2.21 15.57
N LYS A 42 15.94 2.86 14.44
CA LYS A 42 14.97 3.24 13.40
C LYS A 42 14.28 2.04 12.78
N CYS A 43 15.05 1.01 12.40
CA CYS A 43 14.51 -0.22 11.84
C CYS A 43 13.55 -0.92 12.81
N LEU A 44 13.97 -1.09 14.07
CA LEU A 44 13.12 -1.67 15.11
C LEU A 44 11.88 -0.82 15.39
N LEU A 45 12.01 0.51 15.39
CA LEU A 45 10.89 1.42 15.59
C LEU A 45 9.81 1.22 14.53
N LEU A 46 10.19 1.21 13.25
CA LEU A 46 9.25 0.96 12.14
C LEU A 46 8.60 -0.42 12.26
N LYS A 47 9.38 -1.45 12.59
CA LYS A 47 8.88 -2.83 12.78
C LYS A 47 7.92 -2.95 13.96
N HIS A 48 8.09 -2.14 15.01
CA HIS A 48 7.22 -2.17 16.18
C HIS A 48 5.97 -1.30 16.05
N ILE A 49 6.02 -0.22 15.28
CA ILE A 49 4.85 0.63 15.03
C ILE A 49 3.86 -0.09 14.10
N LEU A 50 4.35 -0.82 13.09
CA LEU A 50 3.49 -1.45 12.09
C LEU A 50 2.43 -2.41 12.69
N PRO A 51 2.77 -3.41 13.53
CA PRO A 51 1.76 -4.28 14.15
C PRO A 51 0.78 -3.50 15.01
N ARG A 52 1.23 -2.43 15.68
CA ARG A 52 0.35 -1.59 16.49
C ARG A 52 -0.62 -0.76 15.66
N ILE A 53 -0.37 -0.56 14.38
CA ILE A 53 -1.32 0.07 13.47
C ILE A 53 -2.32 -0.98 13.00
N LEU A 54 -1.84 -2.17 12.64
CA LEU A 54 -2.64 -3.25 12.06
C LEU A 54 -3.55 -3.96 13.08
N ASP A 55 -3.09 -4.12 14.33
CA ASP A 55 -3.77 -4.93 15.37
C ASP A 55 -4.60 -4.08 16.34
N ASN A 56 -4.58 -2.76 16.22
CA ASN A 56 -5.14 -1.89 17.26
C ASN A 56 -6.51 -1.36 16.87
N ASP A 57 -7.54 -2.09 17.31
CA ASP A 57 -8.94 -1.68 17.21
C ASP A 57 -9.20 -0.30 17.87
N ASP A 58 -8.42 0.12 18.86
CA ASP A 58 -8.55 1.44 19.52
C ASP A 58 -7.91 2.59 18.71
N LEU A 59 -7.18 2.31 17.64
CA LEU A 59 -6.57 3.32 16.78
C LEU A 59 -7.51 3.80 15.67
N CYS A 60 -8.52 3.01 15.27
CA CYS A 60 -9.59 3.34 14.30
C CYS A 60 -9.14 4.36 13.23
N LEU A 61 -8.08 4.05 12.48
CA LEU A 61 -7.48 4.96 11.53
C LEU A 61 -8.23 4.86 10.19
N GLU A 62 -8.91 5.92 9.76
CA GLU A 62 -9.62 5.90 8.49
C GLU A 62 -8.66 5.80 7.28
N ASN A 63 -7.46 6.38 7.38
CA ASN A 63 -6.43 6.33 6.33
C ASN A 63 -5.26 5.40 6.69
N GLU A 64 -5.54 4.33 7.46
CA GLU A 64 -4.54 3.34 7.89
C GLU A 64 -3.63 2.87 6.75
N SER A 65 -4.21 2.54 5.59
CA SER A 65 -3.49 2.07 4.40
C SER A 65 -2.42 3.05 3.92
N THR A 66 -2.67 4.36 4.06
CA THR A 66 -1.71 5.41 3.69
C THR A 66 -0.57 5.51 4.71
N ILE A 67 -0.86 5.33 6.00
CA ILE A 67 0.15 5.31 7.05
C ILE A 67 1.05 4.07 6.90
N VAL A 68 0.45 2.90 6.65
CA VAL A 68 1.18 1.66 6.38
C VAL A 68 2.04 1.81 5.12
N ALA A 69 1.51 2.37 4.03
CA ALA A 69 2.26 2.69 2.82
C ALA A 69 3.50 3.54 3.13
N TRP A 70 3.33 4.60 3.93
CA TRP A 70 4.43 5.46 4.35
C TRP A 70 5.49 4.70 5.15
N ILE A 71 5.11 3.83 6.08
CA ILE A 71 6.06 3.00 6.85
C ILE A 71 6.84 2.06 5.91
N VAL A 72 6.16 1.43 4.96
CA VAL A 72 6.79 0.58 3.93
C VAL A 72 7.80 1.38 3.12
N ASP A 73 7.47 2.61 2.74
CA ASP A 73 8.37 3.50 2.02
C ASP A 73 9.57 3.95 2.85
N GLN A 74 9.37 4.23 4.15
CA GLN A 74 10.48 4.51 5.06
C GLN A 74 11.42 3.31 5.15
N PHE A 75 10.88 2.10 5.31
CA PHE A 75 11.69 0.89 5.36
C PHE A 75 12.48 0.67 4.07
N ARG A 76 11.82 0.82 2.91
CA ARG A 76 12.44 0.70 1.58
C ARG A 76 13.63 1.66 1.39
N ARG A 77 13.48 2.92 1.81
CA ARG A 77 14.53 3.96 1.65
C ARG A 77 15.82 3.64 2.39
N HIS A 78 15.76 2.83 3.44
CA HIS A 78 16.90 2.47 4.28
C HIS A 78 17.44 1.05 4.01
N LEU A 79 17.02 0.37 2.92
CA LEU A 79 17.46 -0.99 2.58
C LEU A 79 18.97 -1.15 2.31
N ASP A 80 19.68 -0.05 2.07
CA ASP A 80 21.15 -0.07 1.94
C ASP A 80 21.86 -0.14 3.30
N GLU A 81 21.13 -0.01 4.40
CA GLU A 81 21.63 -0.15 5.75
C GLU A 81 21.50 -1.60 6.23
N GLU A 82 22.53 -2.09 6.91
CA GLU A 82 22.65 -3.48 7.35
C GLU A 82 21.50 -3.95 8.28
N PRO A 83 21.04 -3.16 9.26
CA PRO A 83 19.91 -3.55 10.11
C PRO A 83 18.61 -3.80 9.33
N PHE A 84 18.34 -2.97 8.31
CA PHE A 84 17.14 -3.10 7.49
C PHE A 84 17.18 -4.36 6.63
N ARG A 85 18.35 -4.73 6.08
CA ARG A 85 18.49 -5.99 5.33
C ARG A 85 18.27 -7.22 6.20
N LYS A 86 18.79 -7.21 7.44
CA LYS A 86 18.59 -8.30 8.39
C LYS A 86 17.12 -8.51 8.74
N GLU A 87 16.41 -7.40 8.96
CA GLU A 87 15.01 -7.44 9.39
C GLU A 87 13.99 -7.55 8.24
N LEU A 88 14.44 -7.46 6.98
CA LEU A 88 13.59 -7.41 5.79
C LEU A 88 12.56 -8.57 5.73
N GLY A 89 13.01 -9.80 5.98
CA GLY A 89 12.12 -10.97 5.96
C GLY A 89 11.06 -10.91 7.06
N SER A 90 11.45 -10.48 8.27
CA SER A 90 10.51 -10.27 9.37
C SER A 90 9.53 -9.15 9.07
N PHE A 91 9.99 -8.05 8.47
CA PHE A 91 9.15 -6.91 8.11
C PHE A 91 8.12 -7.27 7.03
N LEU A 92 8.53 -7.98 5.99
CA LEU A 92 7.62 -8.49 4.95
C LEU A 92 6.61 -9.50 5.51
N GLY A 93 7.03 -10.32 6.48
CA GLY A 93 6.12 -11.24 7.18
C GLY A 93 4.98 -10.52 7.92
N LEU A 94 5.20 -9.30 8.43
CA LEU A 94 4.14 -8.50 9.07
C LEU A 94 3.09 -8.00 8.06
N LEU A 95 3.41 -8.00 6.77
CA LEU A 95 2.57 -7.45 5.71
C LEU A 95 1.79 -8.55 4.96
N GLU A 96 2.09 -9.83 5.20
CA GLU A 96 1.54 -10.97 4.45
C GLU A 96 0.02 -11.08 4.52
N ASP A 97 -0.56 -10.77 5.68
CA ASP A 97 -2.00 -10.93 5.94
C ASP A 97 -2.76 -9.60 5.94
N VAL A 98 -2.09 -8.49 5.61
CA VAL A 98 -2.71 -7.16 5.51
C VAL A 98 -3.60 -7.12 4.28
N ARG A 99 -4.88 -6.83 4.49
CA ARG A 99 -5.90 -6.81 3.44
C ARG A 99 -6.85 -5.66 3.65
N TYR A 100 -7.10 -4.90 2.59
CA TYR A 100 -8.08 -3.82 2.60
C TYR A 100 -9.30 -4.19 1.76
N ASN A 101 -10.48 -3.97 2.33
CA ASN A 101 -11.76 -4.24 1.67
C ASN A 101 -11.97 -3.37 0.44
N ASP A 102 -11.54 -2.11 0.49
CA ASP A 102 -11.51 -1.21 -0.66
C ASP A 102 -10.08 -1.14 -1.21
N MET A 103 -9.81 -1.92 -2.25
CA MET A 103 -8.49 -1.96 -2.87
C MET A 103 -8.11 -0.66 -3.57
N LEU A 104 -9.10 0.12 -4.02
CA LEU A 104 -8.83 1.39 -4.68
C LEU A 104 -8.38 2.44 -3.67
N HIS A 105 -9.10 2.53 -2.55
CA HIS A 105 -8.72 3.41 -1.45
C HIS A 105 -7.34 3.05 -0.87
N ALA A 106 -7.01 1.76 -0.83
CA ALA A 106 -5.70 1.27 -0.39
C ALA A 106 -4.63 1.18 -1.51
N SER A 107 -4.84 1.80 -2.67
CA SER A 107 -3.91 1.73 -3.81
C SER A 107 -2.49 2.19 -3.48
N ASN A 108 -2.34 3.18 -2.59
CA ASN A 108 -1.04 3.65 -2.09
C ASN A 108 -0.28 2.52 -1.37
N TYR A 109 -0.97 1.75 -0.51
CA TYR A 109 -0.37 0.63 0.19
C TYR A 109 0.18 -0.42 -0.77
N TYR A 110 -0.65 -0.89 -1.71
CA TYR A 110 -0.24 -1.91 -2.67
C TYR A 110 0.90 -1.40 -3.57
N SER A 111 0.87 -0.13 -3.98
CA SER A 111 1.94 0.49 -4.77
C SER A 111 3.27 0.54 -4.00
N SER A 112 3.25 0.87 -2.71
CA SER A 112 4.45 0.86 -1.87
C SER A 112 4.99 -0.56 -1.65
N ILE A 113 4.12 -1.57 -1.51
CA ILE A 113 4.52 -2.99 -1.48
C ILE A 113 5.23 -3.38 -2.78
N PHE A 114 4.64 -3.06 -3.94
CA PHE A 114 5.23 -3.36 -5.24
C PHE A 114 6.60 -2.71 -5.40
N CYS A 115 6.72 -1.43 -5.04
CA CYS A 115 7.99 -0.72 -5.06
C CYS A 115 9.05 -1.36 -4.15
N LEU A 116 8.66 -1.79 -2.95
CA LEU A 116 9.57 -2.48 -2.02
C LEU A 116 10.05 -3.79 -2.64
N VAL A 117 9.14 -4.64 -3.11
CA VAL A 117 9.47 -5.95 -3.69
C VAL A 117 10.34 -5.83 -4.94
N GLN A 118 10.03 -4.88 -5.83
CA GLN A 118 10.86 -4.56 -6.98
C GLN A 118 12.26 -4.11 -6.56
N THR A 119 12.38 -3.27 -5.53
CA THR A 119 13.68 -2.82 -5.00
C THR A 119 14.50 -4.00 -4.47
N VAL A 120 13.87 -4.90 -3.72
CA VAL A 120 14.50 -6.13 -3.19
C VAL A 120 14.98 -7.03 -4.34
N ALA A 121 14.15 -7.22 -5.37
CA ALA A 121 14.48 -8.03 -6.55
C ALA A 121 15.64 -7.42 -7.35
N ILE A 122 15.59 -6.12 -7.66
CA ILE A 122 16.64 -5.39 -8.40
C ILE A 122 17.97 -5.45 -7.66
N LYS A 123 17.96 -5.21 -6.34
CA LYS A 123 19.16 -5.30 -5.49
C LYS A 123 19.56 -6.75 -5.16
N ARG A 124 18.78 -7.75 -5.61
CA ARG A 124 18.99 -9.20 -5.39
C ARG A 124 19.17 -9.55 -3.90
N LEU A 125 18.41 -8.89 -3.04
CA LEU A 125 18.48 -9.11 -1.59
C LEU A 125 17.76 -10.41 -1.22
N ASN A 126 18.50 -11.36 -0.66
CA ASN A 126 17.97 -12.64 -0.13
C ASN A 126 17.00 -13.34 -1.09
N LEU A 127 17.54 -14.00 -2.13
CA LEU A 127 16.75 -14.65 -3.18
C LEU A 127 15.81 -15.76 -2.66
N ALA A 128 16.19 -16.45 -1.59
CA ALA A 128 15.33 -17.46 -0.97
C ALA A 128 14.06 -16.82 -0.39
N MET A 129 14.21 -15.69 0.31
CA MET A 129 13.09 -14.89 0.80
C MET A 129 12.25 -14.32 -0.37
N LEU A 130 12.88 -13.90 -1.46
CA LEU A 130 12.15 -13.33 -2.60
C LEU A 130 11.13 -14.31 -3.20
N ARG A 131 11.44 -15.61 -3.20
CA ARG A 131 10.51 -16.67 -3.64
C ARG A 131 9.33 -16.84 -2.69
N GLU A 132 9.57 -16.74 -1.39
CA GLU A 132 8.49 -16.73 -0.39
C GLU A 132 7.60 -15.48 -0.54
N VAL A 133 8.19 -14.33 -0.82
CA VAL A 133 7.45 -13.07 -1.04
C VAL A 133 6.57 -13.14 -2.29
N GLU A 134 7.05 -13.76 -3.37
CA GLU A 134 6.25 -13.99 -4.58
C GLU A 134 4.97 -14.76 -4.25
N THR A 135 5.12 -15.91 -3.60
CA THR A 135 4.02 -16.85 -3.35
C THR A 135 3.06 -16.38 -2.24
N ARG A 136 3.60 -15.82 -1.16
CA ARG A 136 2.81 -15.51 0.05
C ARG A 136 2.23 -14.11 0.04
N LEU A 137 2.86 -13.16 -0.64
CA LEU A 137 2.40 -11.77 -0.68
C LEU A 137 1.90 -11.37 -2.07
N ILE A 138 2.76 -11.46 -3.10
CA ILE A 138 2.43 -10.92 -4.42
C ILE A 138 1.31 -11.72 -5.12
N ASP A 139 1.39 -13.05 -5.14
CA ASP A 139 0.37 -13.89 -5.76
C ASP A 139 -1.00 -13.74 -5.07
N ARG A 140 -1.02 -13.51 -3.75
CA ARG A 140 -2.25 -13.22 -3.01
C ARG A 140 -2.86 -11.88 -3.42
N ILE A 141 -2.06 -10.81 -3.45
CA ILE A 141 -2.51 -9.48 -3.90
C ILE A 141 -3.03 -9.57 -5.35
N HIS A 142 -2.31 -10.28 -6.22
CA HIS A 142 -2.72 -10.50 -7.60
C HIS A 142 -4.08 -11.18 -7.70
N ALA A 143 -4.31 -12.26 -6.95
CA ALA A 143 -5.60 -12.94 -6.91
C ALA A 143 -6.73 -12.00 -6.46
N GLN A 144 -6.48 -11.23 -5.39
CA GLN A 144 -7.45 -10.26 -4.87
C GLN A 144 -7.79 -9.16 -5.88
N LEU A 145 -6.78 -8.58 -6.53
CA LEU A 145 -6.99 -7.55 -7.56
C LEU A 145 -7.83 -8.09 -8.71
N LYS A 146 -7.56 -9.33 -9.14
CA LYS A 146 -8.30 -9.96 -10.24
C LYS A 146 -9.77 -10.14 -9.87
N ASP A 147 -10.05 -10.65 -8.68
CA ASP A 147 -11.42 -10.85 -8.19
C ASP A 147 -12.15 -9.51 -8.04
N TYR A 148 -11.47 -8.48 -7.52
CA TYR A 148 -12.04 -7.14 -7.34
C TYR A 148 -12.35 -6.46 -8.67
N ILE A 149 -11.46 -6.53 -9.66
CA ILE A 149 -11.68 -6.00 -11.01
C ILE A 149 -12.92 -6.65 -11.63
N GLN A 150 -13.04 -7.97 -11.56
CA GLN A 150 -14.21 -8.68 -12.09
C GLN A 150 -15.50 -8.25 -11.40
N LEU A 151 -15.46 -8.03 -10.09
CA LEU A 151 -16.60 -7.55 -9.33
C LEU A 151 -17.04 -6.14 -9.78
N GLU A 152 -16.08 -5.23 -10.00
CA GLU A 152 -16.36 -3.88 -10.50
C GLU A 152 -16.89 -3.86 -11.93
N GLU A 153 -16.36 -4.71 -12.81
CA GLU A 153 -16.91 -4.88 -14.16
C GLU A 153 -18.36 -5.37 -14.13
N MET A 154 -18.68 -6.32 -13.24
CA MET A 154 -20.05 -6.79 -13.05
C MET A 154 -20.97 -5.69 -12.50
N ARG A 155 -20.49 -4.87 -11.55
CA ARG A 155 -21.22 -3.71 -11.02
C ARG A 155 -21.51 -2.70 -12.12
N ARG A 156 -20.51 -2.39 -12.96
CA ARG A 156 -20.65 -1.49 -14.11
C ARG A 156 -21.70 -1.98 -15.11
N LYS A 157 -21.60 -3.24 -15.55
CA LYS A 157 -22.57 -3.87 -16.48
C LYS A 157 -24.00 -3.84 -15.93
N LYS A 158 -24.18 -4.09 -14.62
CA LYS A 158 -25.50 -4.03 -13.97
C LYS A 158 -26.06 -2.60 -13.91
N ALA A 159 -25.20 -1.59 -13.72
CA ALA A 159 -25.61 -0.19 -13.72
C ALA A 159 -26.04 0.30 -15.11
N GLU A 160 -25.29 -0.09 -16.15
CA GLU A 160 -25.63 0.17 -17.56
C GLU A 160 -27.00 -0.45 -17.92
N GLN A 161 -27.22 -1.72 -17.59
CA GLN A 161 -28.50 -2.40 -17.83
C GLN A 161 -29.70 -1.78 -17.07
N LYS A 162 -29.45 -1.10 -15.94
CA LYS A 162 -30.50 -0.36 -15.21
C LYS A 162 -30.82 0.98 -15.85
N LYS A 163 -29.81 1.68 -16.39
CA LYS A 163 -29.99 2.94 -17.12
C LYS A 163 -30.80 2.72 -18.40
N ASP A 164 -30.54 1.65 -19.13
CA ASP A 164 -31.27 1.30 -20.35
C ASP A 164 -32.75 0.93 -20.10
N LYS A 165 -33.11 0.64 -18.84
CA LYS A 165 -34.48 0.27 -18.43
C LYS A 165 -35.24 1.40 -17.73
N ALA A 166 -34.61 2.56 -17.49
CA ALA A 166 -35.27 3.70 -16.86
C ALA A 166 -36.05 4.52 -17.92
N PRO A 167 -37.30 4.95 -17.64
CA PRO A 167 -38.00 5.86 -18.54
C PRO A 167 -37.24 7.19 -18.65
N ALA A 168 -37.13 7.73 -19.86
CA ALA A 168 -36.48 9.01 -20.11
C ALA A 168 -37.18 10.11 -19.30
N LEU A 169 -36.42 10.76 -18.41
CA LEU A 169 -36.88 11.96 -17.72
C LEU A 169 -36.94 13.13 -18.71
N PRO A 170 -37.91 14.05 -18.56
CA PRO A 170 -38.01 15.23 -19.42
C PRO A 170 -36.73 16.06 -19.37
N GLU A 171 -36.26 16.49 -20.54
CA GLU A 171 -35.11 17.38 -20.70
C GLU A 171 -35.40 18.73 -20.05
N GLY A 172 -34.82 18.96 -18.87
CA GLY A 172 -34.86 20.28 -18.23
C GLY A 172 -34.77 20.20 -16.72
N ILE A 173 -33.55 20.08 -16.20
CA ILE A 173 -33.02 20.73 -14.99
C ILE A 173 -31.53 20.33 -14.93
N GLN A 174 -30.65 21.28 -15.25
CA GLN A 174 -29.21 21.15 -15.01
C GLN A 174 -28.93 21.65 -13.59
N PHE A 175 -28.51 20.75 -12.70
CA PHE A 175 -27.81 21.12 -11.47
C PHE A 175 -26.32 20.88 -11.70
N GLU A 176 -25.59 21.94 -12.04
CA GLU A 176 -24.13 21.95 -12.03
C GLU A 176 -23.65 22.06 -10.59
N VAL A 177 -23.28 20.93 -9.99
CA VAL A 177 -22.11 20.86 -9.10
C VAL A 177 -21.46 19.48 -9.32
N ALA A 178 -20.76 19.32 -10.44
CA ALA A 178 -19.88 18.17 -10.60
C ALA A 178 -18.55 18.51 -9.92
N ALA A 179 -18.33 17.93 -8.74
CA ALA A 179 -16.97 17.77 -8.24
C ALA A 179 -16.10 17.13 -9.34
N PRO A 180 -14.82 17.49 -9.49
CA PRO A 180 -13.97 16.93 -10.53
C PRO A 180 -13.99 15.40 -10.38
N ALA A 181 -14.52 14.72 -11.41
CA ALA A 181 -14.54 13.27 -11.44
C ALA A 181 -13.09 12.78 -11.40
N PRO A 182 -12.76 11.75 -10.60
CA PRO A 182 -11.44 11.15 -10.64
C PRO A 182 -11.09 10.77 -12.09
N GLU A 183 -9.85 11.04 -12.50
CA GLU A 183 -9.38 10.73 -13.85
C GLU A 183 -9.44 9.20 -14.07
N GLY A 184 -10.32 8.74 -14.96
CA GLY A 184 -10.48 7.32 -15.31
C GLY A 184 -11.52 6.56 -14.48
N SER A 185 -11.98 5.41 -14.99
CA SER A 185 -12.91 4.55 -14.26
C SER A 185 -12.19 3.78 -13.14
N VAL A 186 -12.95 3.34 -12.12
CA VAL A 186 -12.43 2.49 -11.03
C VAL A 186 -11.69 1.27 -11.58
N VAL A 187 -12.22 0.67 -12.65
CA VAL A 187 -11.59 -0.49 -13.33
C VAL A 187 -10.24 -0.11 -13.91
N ASP A 188 -10.11 1.05 -14.57
CA ASP A 188 -8.85 1.49 -15.18
C ASP A 188 -7.77 1.72 -14.11
N GLN A 189 -8.15 2.32 -12.98
CA GLN A 189 -7.24 2.55 -11.85
C GLN A 189 -6.79 1.23 -11.21
N LEU A 190 -7.67 0.25 -11.07
CA LEU A 190 -7.32 -1.09 -10.58
C LEU A 190 -6.48 -1.87 -11.60
N GLN A 191 -6.70 -1.69 -12.90
CA GLN A 191 -5.85 -2.27 -13.93
C GLN A 191 -4.42 -1.71 -13.88
N LEU A 192 -4.27 -0.41 -13.60
CA LEU A 192 -2.94 0.17 -13.37
C LEU A 192 -2.26 -0.47 -12.15
N LEU A 193 -3.03 -0.73 -11.09
CA LEU A 193 -2.51 -1.42 -9.91
C LEU A 193 -2.12 -2.87 -10.21
N MET A 194 -2.94 -3.58 -11.01
CA MET A 194 -2.62 -4.92 -11.50
C MET A 194 -1.31 -4.92 -12.30
N PHE A 195 -1.12 -3.95 -13.18
CA PHE A 195 0.14 -3.80 -13.91
C PHE A 195 1.35 -3.68 -12.97
N GLY A 196 1.25 -2.88 -11.91
CA GLY A 196 2.31 -2.79 -10.88
C GLY A 196 2.59 -4.13 -10.18
N CYS A 197 1.55 -4.91 -9.94
CA CYS A 197 1.67 -6.26 -9.40
C CYS A 197 2.42 -7.19 -10.36
N GLU A 198 2.04 -7.21 -11.63
CA GLU A 198 2.69 -8.01 -12.68
C GLU A 198 4.15 -7.62 -12.89
N GLN A 199 4.47 -6.33 -12.87
CA GLN A 199 5.86 -5.88 -12.91
C GLN A 199 6.67 -6.45 -11.75
N SER A 200 6.11 -6.44 -10.53
CA SER A 200 6.78 -7.00 -9.35
C SER A 200 7.10 -8.48 -9.53
N ARG A 201 6.16 -9.28 -10.05
CA ARG A 201 6.39 -10.71 -10.39
C ARG A 201 7.49 -10.87 -11.43
N ARG A 202 7.49 -10.03 -12.46
CA ARG A 202 8.52 -10.05 -13.50
C ARG A 202 9.91 -9.78 -12.93
N PHE A 203 10.06 -8.75 -12.10
CA PHE A 203 11.34 -8.45 -11.43
C PHE A 203 11.82 -9.61 -10.56
N ILE A 204 10.92 -10.28 -9.85
CA ILE A 204 11.24 -11.48 -9.07
C ILE A 204 11.75 -12.60 -9.99
N ALA A 205 11.01 -12.92 -11.06
CA ALA A 205 11.39 -13.96 -12.01
C ALA A 205 12.75 -13.69 -12.67
N GLU A 206 13.02 -12.43 -13.04
CA GLU A 206 14.32 -12.00 -13.58
C GLU A 206 15.45 -12.16 -12.54
N ALA A 207 15.21 -11.79 -11.28
CA ALA A 207 16.19 -11.94 -10.21
C ALA A 207 16.52 -13.42 -9.91
N LEU A 208 15.51 -14.29 -9.91
CA LEU A 208 15.66 -15.73 -9.65
C LEU A 208 16.34 -16.46 -10.81
N SER A 209 15.98 -16.15 -12.06
CA SER A 209 16.58 -16.76 -13.26
C SER A 209 18.04 -16.34 -13.50
N ALA A 210 18.41 -15.10 -13.17
CA ALA A 210 19.79 -14.65 -13.23
C ALA A 210 20.72 -15.40 -12.25
N CYS A 211 20.16 -16.02 -11.20
CA CYS A 211 20.93 -16.83 -10.26
C CYS A 211 21.15 -18.27 -10.76
N SER A 212 20.22 -18.83 -11.53
CA SER A 212 20.38 -20.19 -12.09
C SER A 212 21.37 -20.27 -13.24
N ASN A 213 21.63 -19.16 -13.94
CA ASN A 213 22.59 -19.11 -15.05
C ASN A 213 24.02 -18.75 -14.62
N GLY A 214 24.28 -18.62 -13.33
CA GLY A 214 25.59 -18.30 -12.75
C GLY A 214 26.21 -19.41 -11.90
N ALA A 215 25.67 -20.63 -11.98
CA ALA A 215 26.17 -21.83 -11.29
C ALA A 215 26.88 -22.77 -12.28
#